data_AF-F8F8Q5-F1
#
_entry.id   AF-F8F8Q5-F1
#
_cell.length_a   1.000
_cell.length_b   1.000
_cell.length_c   1.000
_cell.angle_alpha   90.00
_cell.angle_beta   90.00
_cell.angle_gamma   90.00
#
_symmetry.space_group_name_H-M   'P 1'
#
loop_
_entity.id
_entity.type
_entity.pdbx_description
1 polymer ?
#
loop_
_entity_poly.entity_id
_entity_poly.type
_entity_poly.pdbx_seq_one_letter_code
_entity_poly.pdbx_strand_id
1 'polypeptide(L)'
;MTKSEVLTVTLNPSIDKTIVLPELRVGSLNRTSEVRLDPGGKGINVARLLHEFGVGVTAAGWSGGAEGEALMGYLKRDGIAASFTPVQGRTRTNLKIVDSSKELTTEINEAGAVVTEAELAAFIRDFTLLLEDVSYLILGGSIPPGVPDTIYARLAGIAREHGVKTVLDADGEALREGLQAVPFAVKPNIHELERLLGRTLASDEEIVEAARELLGQGVSIVIVSMGEAGSIAVSGQEAYRVKPFEITVKSTVGAGDSMVACLVHCLLQGKGLRDIAAWTAAAGTLTASKEGTQLCTLAEVQEHVHRVEVHSIGVHPL
;
A
#
# COMPACT_ATOMS: atom_id res chain seq x y z
N MET A 1 -24.02 1.71 15.55
CA MET A 1 -23.84 1.09 14.22
C MET A 1 -22.43 0.51 14.19
N THR A 2 -22.22 -0.69 13.66
CA THR A 2 -20.86 -1.25 13.53
C THR A 2 -20.15 -0.50 12.42
N LYS A 3 -19.09 0.26 12.75
CA LYS A 3 -18.26 0.94 11.74
C LYS A 3 -17.75 -0.09 10.73
N SER A 4 -17.82 0.20 9.44
CA SER A 4 -17.37 -0.70 8.37
C SER A 4 -16.68 0.01 7.20
N GLU A 5 -16.62 1.34 7.23
CA GLU A 5 -15.94 2.13 6.21
C GLU A 5 -14.43 2.08 6.39
N VAL A 6 -13.72 2.28 5.30
CA VAL A 6 -12.27 2.36 5.24
C VAL A 6 -11.85 3.72 4.69
N LEU A 7 -10.85 4.32 5.32
CA LEU A 7 -10.21 5.54 4.82
C LEU A 7 -8.81 5.20 4.35
N THR A 8 -8.47 5.52 3.10
CA THR A 8 -7.08 5.46 2.62
C THR A 8 -6.53 6.86 2.48
N VAL A 9 -5.28 7.07 2.85
CA VAL A 9 -4.59 8.35 2.71
C VAL A 9 -3.40 8.20 1.79
N THR A 10 -3.37 9.00 0.73
CA THR A 10 -2.24 9.12 -0.20
C THR A 10 -1.73 10.56 -0.19
N LEU A 11 -0.67 10.80 0.57
CA LEU A 11 -0.11 12.17 0.71
C LEU A 11 0.66 12.65 -0.53
N ASN A 12 1.23 11.74 -1.33
CA ASN A 12 1.94 12.11 -2.56
C ASN A 12 1.42 11.33 -3.77
N PRO A 13 0.15 11.55 -4.18
CA PRO A 13 -0.45 10.81 -5.27
C PRO A 13 0.19 11.19 -6.60
N SER A 14 -0.03 10.35 -7.62
CA SER A 14 0.54 10.54 -8.95
C SER A 14 -0.47 10.26 -10.05
N ILE A 15 -0.18 10.77 -11.24
CA ILE A 15 -0.62 10.14 -12.48
C ILE A 15 0.51 9.23 -12.95
N ASP A 16 0.26 7.92 -12.99
CA ASP A 16 1.22 6.94 -13.47
C ASP A 16 1.10 6.84 -15.00
N LYS A 17 2.10 7.34 -15.70
CA LYS A 17 2.20 7.33 -17.16
C LYS A 17 3.08 6.17 -17.61
N THR A 18 2.46 5.16 -18.20
CA THR A 18 3.18 4.04 -18.82
C THR A 18 3.28 4.28 -20.31
N ILE A 19 4.50 4.21 -20.86
CA ILE A 19 4.76 4.21 -22.30
C ILE A 19 5.43 2.91 -22.69
N VAL A 20 4.97 2.30 -23.77
CA VAL A 20 5.53 1.05 -24.30
C VAL A 20 6.31 1.34 -25.57
N LEU A 21 7.54 0.86 -25.65
CA LEU A 21 8.43 1.03 -26.79
C LEU A 21 8.93 -0.35 -27.24
N PRO A 22 9.04 -0.61 -28.55
CA PRO A 22 9.72 -1.81 -29.04
C PRO A 22 11.15 -1.89 -28.52
N GLU A 23 11.87 -0.76 -28.48
CA GLU A 23 13.23 -0.64 -27.95
C GLU A 23 13.41 0.78 -27.40
N LEU A 24 13.96 0.92 -26.18
CA LEU A 24 14.36 2.22 -25.64
C LEU A 24 15.75 2.59 -26.15
N ARG A 25 15.82 3.62 -27.00
CA ARG A 25 17.08 4.14 -27.55
C ARG A 25 17.53 5.39 -26.80
N VAL A 26 18.43 5.22 -25.84
CA VAL A 26 19.02 6.31 -25.05
C VAL A 26 19.77 7.28 -25.98
N GLY A 27 19.58 8.59 -25.78
CA GLY A 27 20.18 9.64 -26.61
C GLY A 27 19.55 9.81 -27.99
N SER A 28 18.44 9.11 -28.28
CA SER A 28 17.75 9.15 -29.58
C SER A 28 16.28 9.57 -29.45
N LEU A 29 15.66 9.92 -30.58
CA LEU A 29 14.21 10.14 -30.66
C LEU A 29 13.47 8.80 -30.56
N ASN A 30 12.63 8.66 -29.54
CA ASN A 30 11.74 7.52 -29.35
C ASN A 30 10.31 7.96 -29.66
N ARG A 31 9.55 7.14 -30.41
CA ARG A 31 8.15 7.39 -30.74
C ARG A 31 7.32 6.18 -30.35
N THR A 32 6.19 6.42 -29.69
CA THR A 32 5.20 5.39 -29.38
C THR A 32 3.80 5.97 -29.52
N SER A 33 2.86 5.08 -29.84
CA SER A 33 1.42 5.32 -29.78
C SER A 33 0.76 4.61 -28.59
N GLU A 34 1.51 3.79 -27.85
CA GLU A 34 1.03 3.03 -26.69
C GLU A 34 1.37 3.80 -25.42
N VAL A 35 0.39 4.57 -24.96
CA VAL A 35 0.46 5.37 -23.73
C VAL A 35 -0.74 5.05 -22.87
N ARG A 36 -0.49 4.69 -21.60
CA ARG A 36 -1.51 4.50 -20.58
C ARG A 36 -1.31 5.49 -19.44
N LEU A 37 -2.40 6.02 -18.91
CA LEU A 37 -2.43 6.90 -17.76
C LEU A 37 -3.34 6.26 -16.70
N ASP A 38 -2.83 6.07 -15.51
CA ASP A 38 -3.55 5.48 -14.39
C ASP A 38 -3.45 6.38 -13.15
N PRO A 39 -4.47 6.41 -12.28
CA PRO A 39 -4.36 7.04 -10.98
C PRO A 39 -3.37 6.24 -10.11
N GLY A 40 -2.33 6.91 -9.62
CA GLY A 40 -1.21 6.28 -8.90
C GLY A 40 -1.09 6.71 -7.44
N GLY A 41 -0.50 5.81 -6.65
CA GLY A 41 -0.25 6.00 -5.22
C GLY A 41 -0.77 4.82 -4.40
N LYS A 42 -0.01 4.45 -3.35
CA LYS A 42 -0.29 3.25 -2.55
C LYS A 42 -1.71 3.23 -1.97
N GLY A 43 -2.13 4.30 -1.30
CA GLY A 43 -3.48 4.41 -0.73
C GLY A 43 -4.59 4.42 -1.79
N ILE A 44 -4.33 4.94 -2.99
CA ILE A 44 -5.26 4.89 -4.13
C ILE A 44 -5.40 3.46 -4.65
N ASN A 45 -4.31 2.72 -4.82
CA ASN A 45 -4.36 1.32 -5.23
C ASN A 45 -5.12 0.46 -4.20
N VAL A 46 -4.88 0.70 -2.91
CA VAL A 46 -5.63 0.05 -1.82
C VAL A 46 -7.13 0.38 -1.92
N ALA A 47 -7.49 1.64 -2.15
CA ALA A 47 -8.90 2.04 -2.29
C ALA A 47 -9.57 1.40 -3.49
N ARG A 48 -8.90 1.36 -4.64
CA ARG A 48 -9.41 0.70 -5.86
C ARG A 48 -9.72 -0.77 -5.59
N LEU A 49 -8.82 -1.48 -4.90
CA LEU A 49 -9.03 -2.90 -4.63
C LEU A 49 -10.10 -3.15 -3.56
N LEU A 50 -10.16 -2.33 -2.51
CA LEU A 50 -11.22 -2.42 -1.50
C LEU A 50 -12.59 -2.15 -2.11
N HIS A 51 -12.69 -1.17 -3.01
CA HIS A 51 -13.92 -0.89 -3.76
C HIS A 51 -14.33 -2.10 -4.63
N GLU A 52 -13.39 -2.69 -5.37
CA GLU A 52 -13.60 -3.94 -6.13
C GLU A 52 -14.07 -5.10 -5.24
N PHE A 53 -13.63 -5.13 -3.97
CA PHE A 53 -14.05 -6.14 -2.99
C PHE A 53 -15.40 -5.81 -2.32
N GLY A 54 -16.08 -4.75 -2.75
CA GLY A 54 -17.37 -4.30 -2.21
C GLY A 54 -17.27 -3.66 -0.83
N VAL A 55 -16.09 -3.19 -0.43
CA VAL A 55 -15.87 -2.49 0.85
C VAL A 55 -16.12 -1.00 0.66
N GLY A 56 -16.90 -0.39 1.56
CA GLY A 56 -17.07 1.07 1.63
C GLY A 56 -15.72 1.74 1.90
N VAL A 57 -15.25 2.55 0.96
CA VAL A 57 -13.93 3.17 1.04
C VAL A 57 -13.94 4.60 0.50
N THR A 58 -13.29 5.49 1.25
CA THR A 58 -12.98 6.85 0.82
C THR A 58 -11.48 7.01 0.65
N ALA A 59 -11.04 7.48 -0.52
CA ALA A 59 -9.66 7.86 -0.79
C ALA A 59 -9.45 9.35 -0.46
N ALA A 60 -8.46 9.66 0.36
CA ALA A 60 -8.13 11.02 0.76
C ALA A 60 -6.65 11.32 0.53
N GLY A 61 -6.30 12.60 0.49
CA GLY A 61 -4.93 13.05 0.24
C GLY A 61 -4.86 14.49 -0.21
N TRP A 62 -3.75 14.88 -0.84
CA TRP A 62 -3.61 16.17 -1.51
C TRP A 62 -3.72 16.02 -3.02
N SER A 63 -4.34 16.99 -3.68
CA SER A 63 -4.36 17.03 -5.15
C SER A 63 -4.23 18.47 -5.65
N GLY A 64 -3.58 18.67 -6.79
CA GLY A 64 -3.42 20.01 -7.34
C GLY A 64 -3.05 20.03 -8.81
N GLY A 65 -3.39 21.14 -9.47
CA GLY A 65 -3.23 21.33 -10.92
C GLY A 65 -4.08 20.37 -11.77
N ALA A 66 -3.79 20.37 -13.07
CA ALA A 66 -4.51 19.53 -14.05
C ALA A 66 -4.34 18.03 -13.78
N GLU A 67 -3.19 17.60 -13.27
CA GLU A 67 -2.95 16.21 -12.86
C GLU A 67 -3.84 15.81 -11.67
N GLY A 68 -4.06 16.71 -10.71
CA GLY A 68 -4.98 16.49 -9.60
C GLY A 68 -6.44 16.39 -10.06
N GLU A 69 -6.86 17.26 -10.99
CA GLU A 69 -8.18 17.18 -11.61
C GLU A 69 -8.39 15.86 -12.38
N ALA A 70 -7.37 15.42 -13.13
CA ALA A 70 -7.38 14.15 -13.84
C ALA A 70 -7.50 12.97 -12.86
N LEU A 71 -6.74 13.00 -11.77
CA LEU A 71 -6.79 11.99 -10.71
C LEU A 71 -8.21 11.85 -10.14
N MET A 72 -8.84 12.98 -9.78
CA MET A 72 -10.22 12.99 -9.29
C MET A 72 -11.21 12.49 -10.34
N GLY A 73 -10.98 12.79 -11.63
CA GLY A 73 -11.74 12.27 -12.75
C GLY A 73 -11.66 10.73 -12.91
N TYR A 74 -10.49 10.14 -12.64
CA TYR A 74 -10.34 8.68 -12.63
C TYR A 74 -11.09 8.05 -11.44
N LEU A 75 -10.87 8.55 -10.22
CA LEU A 75 -11.55 8.01 -9.03
C LEU A 75 -13.07 8.08 -9.15
N LYS A 76 -13.60 9.19 -9.67
CA LYS A 76 -15.04 9.35 -9.93
C LYS A 76 -15.56 8.36 -10.97
N ARG A 77 -14.81 8.11 -12.05
CA ARG A 77 -15.19 7.14 -13.09
C ARG A 77 -15.22 5.72 -12.55
N ASP A 78 -14.29 5.40 -11.66
CA ASP A 78 -14.16 4.09 -11.03
C ASP A 78 -15.14 3.91 -9.86
N GLY A 79 -16.00 4.90 -9.56
CA GLY A 79 -17.00 4.82 -8.49
C GLY A 79 -16.46 4.96 -7.07
N ILE A 80 -15.22 5.41 -6.93
CA ILE A 80 -14.52 5.51 -5.64
C ILE A 80 -14.80 6.88 -5.01
N ALA A 81 -15.27 6.88 -3.76
CA ALA A 81 -15.45 8.11 -3.00
C ALA A 81 -14.08 8.76 -2.75
N ALA A 82 -13.97 10.07 -2.99
CA ALA A 82 -12.70 10.78 -2.93
C ALA A 82 -12.84 12.12 -2.20
N SER A 83 -11.96 12.37 -1.23
CA SER A 83 -11.89 13.60 -0.43
C SER A 83 -10.46 14.11 -0.40
N PHE A 84 -10.02 14.73 -1.49
CA PHE A 84 -8.67 15.29 -1.61
C PHE A 84 -8.68 16.79 -1.31
N THR A 85 -7.82 17.21 -0.39
CA THR A 85 -7.61 18.63 -0.07
C THR A 85 -6.79 19.29 -1.20
N PRO A 86 -7.26 20.39 -1.80
CA PRO A 86 -6.52 21.08 -2.85
C PRO A 86 -5.19 21.65 -2.35
N VAL A 87 -4.15 21.56 -3.18
CA VAL A 87 -2.86 22.24 -2.99
C VAL A 87 -2.51 23.10 -4.21
N GLN A 88 -1.70 24.13 -4.00
CA GLN A 88 -1.24 25.03 -5.07
C GLN A 88 -0.28 24.35 -6.04
N GLY A 89 0.57 23.46 -5.54
CA GLY A 89 1.47 22.68 -6.38
C GLY A 89 0.74 21.60 -7.18
N ARG A 90 1.44 21.00 -8.15
CA ARG A 90 0.84 20.00 -9.04
C ARG A 90 1.01 18.59 -8.47
N THR A 91 -0.03 17.77 -8.60
CA THR A 91 0.10 16.31 -8.45
C THR A 91 1.15 15.80 -9.42
N ARG A 92 2.07 14.94 -8.95
CA ARG A 92 3.21 14.49 -9.75
C ARG A 92 2.82 13.53 -10.86
N THR A 93 3.69 13.37 -11.84
CA THR A 93 3.64 12.26 -12.80
C THR A 93 4.78 11.28 -12.53
N ASN A 94 4.45 9.99 -12.49
CA ASN A 94 5.47 8.93 -12.52
C ASN A 94 5.52 8.36 -13.93
N LEU A 95 6.71 8.33 -14.55
CA LEU A 95 6.89 7.79 -15.89
C LEU A 95 7.45 6.37 -15.82
N LYS A 96 6.76 5.41 -16.43
CA LYS A 96 7.23 4.05 -16.65
C LYS A 96 7.47 3.83 -18.14
N ILE A 97 8.68 3.46 -18.50
CA ILE A 97 9.09 3.16 -19.87
C ILE A 97 9.32 1.66 -19.98
N VAL A 98 8.44 0.98 -20.70
CA VAL A 98 8.56 -0.47 -20.97
C VAL A 98 9.28 -0.66 -22.29
N ASP A 99 10.46 -1.28 -22.25
CA ASP A 99 11.21 -1.74 -23.41
C ASP A 99 10.85 -3.20 -23.70
N SER A 100 9.95 -3.41 -24.67
CA SER A 100 9.43 -4.74 -25.01
C SER A 100 10.49 -5.68 -25.60
N SER A 101 11.57 -5.15 -26.21
CA SER A 101 12.65 -6.00 -26.75
C SER A 101 13.50 -6.66 -25.66
N LYS A 102 13.56 -6.05 -24.47
CA LYS A 102 14.37 -6.52 -23.34
C LYS A 102 13.54 -6.99 -22.16
N GLU A 103 12.23 -6.82 -22.21
CA GLU A 103 11.31 -7.05 -21.09
C GLU A 103 11.73 -6.27 -19.83
N LEU A 104 12.27 -5.06 -20.03
CA LEU A 104 12.74 -4.18 -18.96
C LEU A 104 11.81 -2.98 -18.80
N THR A 105 11.65 -2.53 -17.55
CA THR A 105 10.92 -1.31 -17.22
C THR A 105 11.86 -0.32 -16.54
N THR A 106 11.90 0.92 -17.03
CA THR A 106 12.58 2.05 -16.38
C THR A 106 11.54 2.96 -15.74
N GLU A 107 11.71 3.28 -14.46
CA GLU A 107 10.81 4.18 -13.71
C GLU A 107 11.49 5.51 -13.39
N ILE A 108 10.77 6.61 -13.60
CA ILE A 108 11.18 7.97 -13.25
C ILE A 108 10.06 8.59 -12.43
N ASN A 109 10.29 8.75 -11.13
CA ASN A 109 9.31 9.29 -10.19
C ASN A 109 9.67 10.73 -9.84
N GLU A 110 8.73 11.64 -10.05
CA GLU A 110 8.86 13.03 -9.59
C GLU A 110 8.68 13.12 -8.07
N ALA A 111 9.30 14.12 -7.44
CA ALA A 111 9.23 14.30 -5.98
C ALA A 111 7.83 14.67 -5.47
N GLY A 112 7.01 15.33 -6.30
CA GLY A 112 5.74 15.92 -5.89
C GLY A 112 5.84 17.40 -5.54
N ALA A 113 4.69 18.01 -5.27
CA ALA A 113 4.59 19.40 -4.85
C ALA A 113 5.12 19.60 -3.42
N VAL A 114 5.72 20.76 -3.16
CA VAL A 114 5.98 21.21 -1.79
C VAL A 114 4.64 21.60 -1.16
N VAL A 115 4.31 20.98 -0.03
CA VAL A 115 3.10 21.29 0.74
C VAL A 115 3.44 22.34 1.80
N THR A 116 2.59 23.36 1.90
CA THR A 116 2.72 24.42 2.90
C THR A 116 2.08 24.04 4.23
N GLU A 117 2.49 24.69 5.32
CA GLU A 117 1.86 24.51 6.65
C GLU A 117 0.35 24.79 6.65
N ALA A 118 -0.11 25.75 5.84
CA ALA A 118 -1.52 26.08 5.71
C ALA A 118 -2.31 24.95 5.03
N GLU A 119 -1.75 24.35 3.98
CA GLU A 119 -2.33 23.20 3.28
C GLU A 119 -2.32 21.94 4.15
N LEU A 120 -1.25 21.74 4.93
CA LEU A 120 -1.15 20.67 5.92
C LEU A 120 -2.24 20.82 7.00
N ALA A 121 -2.39 22.02 7.57
CA ALA A 121 -3.43 22.29 8.56
C ALA A 121 -4.84 22.11 7.98
N ALA A 122 -5.06 22.52 6.73
CA ALA A 122 -6.33 22.31 6.04
C ALA A 122 -6.66 20.81 5.88
N PHE A 123 -5.69 20.02 5.40
CA PHE A 123 -5.88 18.58 5.24
C PHE A 123 -6.15 17.88 6.57
N ILE A 124 -5.46 18.23 7.65
CA ILE A 124 -5.69 17.59 8.95
C ILE A 124 -7.11 17.85 9.47
N ARG A 125 -7.63 19.07 9.26
CA ARG A 125 -9.02 19.38 9.59
C ARG A 125 -9.99 18.53 8.77
N ASP A 126 -9.81 18.49 7.45
CA ASP A 126 -10.68 17.76 6.53
C ASP A 126 -10.62 16.24 6.81
N PHE A 127 -9.43 15.70 7.03
CA PHE A 127 -9.17 14.31 7.44
C PHE A 127 -9.90 13.93 8.72
N THR A 128 -9.89 14.81 9.74
CA THR A 128 -10.53 14.52 11.03
C THR A 128 -12.04 14.32 10.88
N LEU A 129 -12.67 15.08 9.99
CA LEU A 129 -14.11 14.97 9.71
C LEU A 129 -14.49 13.64 9.04
N LEU A 130 -13.54 12.97 8.37
CA LEU A 130 -13.79 11.70 7.68
C LEU A 130 -13.81 10.48 8.63
N LEU A 131 -13.41 10.62 9.89
CA LEU A 131 -13.17 9.48 10.79
C LEU A 131 -14.42 8.93 11.49
N GLU A 132 -15.58 9.59 11.36
CA GLU A 132 -16.78 9.27 12.14
C GLU A 132 -17.22 7.80 11.99
N ASP A 133 -17.32 7.29 10.75
CA ASP A 133 -17.80 5.93 10.44
C ASP A 133 -16.68 4.94 10.04
N VAL A 134 -15.42 5.39 10.12
CA VAL A 134 -14.26 4.60 9.67
C VAL A 134 -13.83 3.58 10.72
N SER A 135 -13.65 2.33 10.30
CA SER A 135 -13.06 1.27 11.13
C SER A 135 -11.56 1.15 10.97
N TYR A 136 -11.08 1.31 9.73
CA TYR A 136 -9.68 1.17 9.38
C TYR A 136 -9.17 2.37 8.59
N LEU A 137 -8.03 2.89 9.01
CA LEU A 137 -7.25 3.88 8.29
C LEU A 137 -6.04 3.21 7.65
N ILE A 138 -5.82 3.40 6.36
CA ILE A 138 -4.60 2.97 5.67
C ILE A 138 -3.75 4.19 5.37
N LEU A 139 -2.53 4.18 5.93
CA LEU A 139 -1.50 5.16 5.67
C LEU A 139 -0.39 4.49 4.86
N GLY A 140 -0.06 5.03 3.69
CA GLY A 140 1.03 4.50 2.90
C GLY A 140 1.41 5.36 1.71
N GLY A 141 2.63 5.13 1.22
CA GLY A 141 3.23 5.97 0.19
C GLY A 141 4.29 6.93 0.71
N SER A 142 5.01 7.53 -0.23
CA SER A 142 5.99 8.58 0.05
C SER A 142 5.30 9.84 0.58
N ILE A 143 5.97 10.54 1.49
CA ILE A 143 5.57 11.85 2.00
C ILE A 143 6.07 12.92 1.00
N PRO A 144 5.24 13.92 0.62
CA PRO A 144 5.69 14.98 -0.29
C PRO A 144 6.62 15.97 0.43
N PRO A 145 7.46 16.72 -0.31
CA PRO A 145 8.30 17.77 0.27
C PRO A 145 7.51 18.78 1.10
N GLY A 146 8.13 19.29 2.16
CA GLY A 146 7.51 20.28 3.06
C GLY A 146 6.64 19.67 4.17
N VAL A 147 6.41 18.35 4.14
CA VAL A 147 5.67 17.64 5.20
C VAL A 147 6.65 16.89 6.10
N PRO A 148 6.52 16.97 7.44
CA PRO A 148 7.38 16.21 8.36
C PRO A 148 7.19 14.70 8.23
N ASP A 149 8.27 13.92 8.41
CA ASP A 149 8.22 12.44 8.41
C ASP A 149 7.31 11.88 9.51
N THR A 150 7.05 12.65 10.56
CA THR A 150 6.13 12.34 11.66
C THR A 150 4.65 12.41 11.29
N ILE A 151 4.30 12.81 10.06
CA ILE A 151 2.90 12.99 9.65
C ILE A 151 2.07 11.73 9.81
N TYR A 152 2.60 10.55 9.47
CA TYR A 152 1.84 9.31 9.64
C TYR A 152 1.59 8.98 11.11
N ALA A 153 2.54 9.28 12.00
CA ALA A 153 2.33 9.15 13.43
C ALA A 153 1.22 10.09 13.92
N ARG A 154 1.21 11.34 13.44
CA ARG A 154 0.19 12.33 13.76
C ARG A 154 -1.21 11.89 13.30
N LEU A 155 -1.34 11.43 12.05
CA LEU A 155 -2.61 10.97 11.50
C LEU A 155 -3.12 9.71 12.22
N ALA A 156 -2.22 8.76 12.51
CA ALA A 156 -2.55 7.55 13.26
C ALA A 156 -2.98 7.87 14.70
N GLY A 157 -2.36 8.86 15.35
CA GLY A 157 -2.76 9.35 16.67
C GLY A 157 -4.19 9.91 16.68
N ILE A 158 -4.51 10.79 15.73
CA ILE A 158 -5.87 11.35 15.56
C ILE A 158 -6.89 10.23 15.29
N ALA A 159 -6.54 9.28 14.41
CA ALA A 159 -7.39 8.14 14.09
C ALA A 159 -7.70 7.29 15.35
N ARG A 160 -6.70 7.04 16.19
CA ARG A 160 -6.85 6.31 17.45
C ARG A 160 -7.79 7.01 18.43
N GLU A 161 -7.75 8.33 18.53
CA GLU A 161 -8.69 9.12 19.35
C GLU A 161 -10.16 8.94 18.89
N HIS A 162 -10.38 8.58 17.63
CA HIS A 162 -11.69 8.28 17.04
C HIS A 162 -12.03 6.78 17.04
N GLY A 163 -11.21 5.95 17.71
CA GLY A 163 -11.37 4.50 17.77
C GLY A 163 -11.06 3.78 16.46
N VAL A 164 -10.35 4.43 15.53
CA VAL A 164 -9.98 3.88 14.23
C VAL A 164 -8.65 3.12 14.32
N LYS A 165 -8.59 1.92 13.72
CA LYS A 165 -7.37 1.11 13.66
C LYS A 165 -6.54 1.47 12.44
N THR A 166 -5.26 1.77 12.63
CA THR A 166 -4.37 2.15 11.52
C THR A 166 -3.58 0.95 10.98
N VAL A 167 -3.55 0.81 9.66
CA VAL A 167 -2.61 -0.05 8.92
C VAL A 167 -1.58 0.83 8.23
N LEU A 168 -0.30 0.58 8.47
CA LEU A 168 0.81 1.36 7.93
C LEU A 168 1.61 0.55 6.90
N ASP A 169 1.73 1.10 5.68
CA ASP A 169 2.54 0.57 4.57
C ASP A 169 3.44 1.70 4.00
N ALA A 170 4.54 1.95 4.71
CA ALA A 170 5.52 2.99 4.41
C ALA A 170 6.94 2.41 4.43
N ASP A 171 7.93 3.19 3.97
CA ASP A 171 9.36 2.85 3.99
C ASP A 171 10.15 3.96 4.70
N GLY A 172 11.37 3.65 5.11
CA GLY A 172 12.35 4.59 5.64
C GLY A 172 11.86 5.32 6.88
N GLU A 173 12.10 6.63 6.92
CA GLU A 173 11.79 7.45 8.10
C GLU A 173 10.28 7.54 8.36
N ALA A 174 9.46 7.52 7.29
CA ALA A 174 8.01 7.49 7.41
C ALA A 174 7.50 6.23 8.14
N LEU A 175 8.15 5.08 7.92
CA LEU A 175 7.86 3.84 8.66
C LEU A 175 8.34 3.94 10.11
N ARG A 176 9.58 4.40 10.32
CA ARG A 176 10.20 4.54 11.65
C ARG A 176 9.39 5.47 12.56
N GLU A 177 9.05 6.64 12.08
CA GLU A 177 8.25 7.62 12.80
C GLU A 177 6.80 7.16 12.94
N GLY A 178 6.21 6.61 11.88
CA GLY A 178 4.84 6.08 11.90
C GLY A 178 4.62 4.99 12.96
N LEU A 179 5.63 4.15 13.21
CA LEU A 179 5.59 3.12 14.26
C LEU A 179 5.45 3.70 15.67
N GLN A 180 5.89 4.94 15.91
CA GLN A 180 5.75 5.61 17.22
C GLN A 180 4.28 5.81 17.62
N ALA A 181 3.36 5.82 16.66
CA ALA A 181 1.93 5.89 16.93
C ALA A 181 1.29 4.53 17.25
N VAL A 182 2.07 3.45 17.22
CA VAL A 182 1.63 2.06 17.46
C VAL A 182 0.46 1.69 16.55
N PRO A 183 0.68 1.61 15.22
CA PRO A 183 -0.34 1.18 14.28
C PRO A 183 -0.83 -0.24 14.63
N PHE A 184 -2.08 -0.53 14.29
CA PHE A 184 -2.67 -1.85 14.53
C PHE A 184 -1.94 -2.94 13.73
N ALA A 185 -1.62 -2.65 12.46
CA ALA A 185 -0.87 -3.57 11.61
C ALA A 185 0.14 -2.83 10.74
N VAL A 186 1.23 -3.53 10.38
CA VAL A 186 2.24 -3.05 9.44
C VAL A 186 2.59 -4.11 8.40
N LYS A 187 2.94 -3.67 7.19
CA LYS A 187 3.34 -4.59 6.12
C LYS A 187 4.67 -4.19 5.47
N PRO A 188 5.82 -4.23 6.16
CA PRO A 188 7.10 -4.00 5.48
C PRO A 188 7.40 -5.15 4.50
N ASN A 189 8.12 -4.88 3.43
CA ASN A 189 8.89 -5.92 2.75
C ASN A 189 10.20 -6.20 3.49
N ILE A 190 10.90 -7.27 3.12
CA ILE A 190 12.14 -7.68 3.81
C ILE A 190 13.20 -6.57 3.84
N HIS A 191 13.38 -5.84 2.74
CA HIS A 191 14.36 -4.75 2.66
C HIS A 191 13.94 -3.53 3.48
N GLU A 192 12.65 -3.20 3.53
CA GLU A 192 12.10 -2.16 4.39
C GLU A 192 12.32 -2.50 5.87
N LEU A 193 12.11 -3.76 6.26
CA LEU A 193 12.34 -4.23 7.63
C LEU A 193 13.84 -4.23 7.99
N GLU A 194 14.70 -4.72 7.10
CA GLU A 194 16.16 -4.68 7.28
C GLU A 194 16.67 -3.24 7.44
N ARG A 195 16.18 -2.31 6.62
CA ARG A 195 16.51 -0.88 6.69
C ARG A 195 16.03 -0.26 8.00
N LEU A 196 14.83 -0.61 8.45
CA LEU A 196 14.27 -0.14 9.71
C LEU A 196 15.14 -0.56 10.90
N LEU A 197 15.57 -1.82 10.93
CA LEU A 197 16.36 -2.40 12.03
C LEU A 197 17.87 -2.19 11.90
N GLY A 198 18.36 -1.80 10.72
CA GLY A 198 19.79 -1.60 10.46
C GLY A 198 20.60 -2.89 10.43
N ARG A 199 19.97 -4.03 10.11
CA ARG A 199 20.62 -5.36 10.01
C ARG A 199 19.96 -6.23 8.95
N THR A 200 20.73 -7.16 8.37
CA THR A 200 20.23 -8.16 7.41
C THR A 200 19.49 -9.27 8.13
N LEU A 201 18.48 -9.85 7.47
CA LEU A 201 17.67 -10.95 8.01
C LEU A 201 17.78 -12.15 7.07
N ALA A 202 18.54 -13.17 7.47
CA ALA A 202 18.96 -14.28 6.61
C ALA A 202 18.11 -15.55 6.74
N SER A 203 17.24 -15.64 7.74
CA SER A 203 16.38 -16.81 7.96
C SER A 203 14.94 -16.44 8.36
N ASP A 204 14.02 -17.39 8.21
CA ASP A 204 12.63 -17.23 8.65
C ASP A 204 12.56 -16.92 10.17
N GLU A 205 13.45 -17.49 10.99
CA GLU A 205 13.55 -17.22 12.43
C GLU A 205 13.94 -15.77 12.71
N GLU A 206 14.98 -15.25 12.04
CA GLU A 206 15.40 -13.85 12.19
C GLU A 206 14.29 -12.87 11.76
N ILE A 207 13.52 -13.21 10.72
CA ILE A 207 12.36 -12.41 10.28
C ILE A 207 11.25 -12.43 11.32
N VAL A 208 10.97 -13.58 11.94
CA VAL A 208 9.97 -13.68 13.02
C VAL A 208 10.40 -12.89 14.24
N GLU A 209 11.67 -12.96 14.64
CA GLU A 209 12.22 -12.18 15.75
C GLU A 209 12.13 -10.67 15.47
N ALA A 210 12.51 -10.23 14.27
CA ALA A 210 12.37 -8.86 13.81
C ALA A 210 10.92 -8.36 13.84
N ALA A 211 9.97 -9.17 13.34
CA ALA A 211 8.55 -8.85 13.41
C ALA A 211 8.06 -8.73 14.87
N ARG A 212 8.59 -9.56 15.77
CA ARG A 212 8.26 -9.52 17.20
C ARG A 212 8.78 -8.29 17.92
N GLU A 213 9.91 -7.73 17.52
CA GLU A 213 10.35 -6.43 18.05
C GLU A 213 9.30 -5.33 17.80
N LEU A 214 8.62 -5.38 16.65
CA LEU A 214 7.52 -4.47 16.34
C LEU A 214 6.26 -4.79 17.14
N LEU A 215 5.93 -6.08 17.32
CA LEU A 215 4.82 -6.50 18.20
C LEU A 215 5.05 -6.07 19.65
N GLY A 216 6.29 -6.13 20.15
CA GLY A 216 6.68 -5.67 21.49
C GLY A 216 6.47 -4.17 21.71
N GLN A 217 6.39 -3.38 20.64
CA GLN A 217 6.03 -1.95 20.68
C GLN A 217 4.51 -1.72 20.71
N GLY A 218 3.70 -2.78 20.59
CA GLY A 218 2.24 -2.75 20.65
C GLY A 218 1.53 -2.94 19.30
N VAL A 219 2.27 -3.14 18.21
CA VAL A 219 1.69 -3.54 16.92
C VAL A 219 1.00 -4.90 17.09
N SER A 220 -0.18 -5.10 16.50
CA SER A 220 -0.93 -6.36 16.66
C SER A 220 -0.62 -7.40 15.57
N ILE A 221 -0.36 -6.95 14.34
CA ILE A 221 -0.10 -7.81 13.18
C ILE A 221 1.07 -7.24 12.36
N VAL A 222 2.03 -8.10 12.03
CA VAL A 222 3.12 -7.77 11.10
C VAL A 222 3.07 -8.76 9.93
N ILE A 223 3.06 -8.27 8.70
CA ILE A 223 3.19 -9.09 7.49
C ILE A 223 4.46 -8.68 6.75
N VAL A 224 5.47 -9.55 6.74
CA VAL A 224 6.73 -9.32 6.03
C VAL A 224 6.67 -9.99 4.67
N SER A 225 6.67 -9.19 3.58
CA SER A 225 6.67 -9.72 2.21
C SER A 225 8.10 -9.88 1.66
N MET A 226 8.36 -10.97 0.94
CA MET A 226 9.68 -11.36 0.41
C MET A 226 9.64 -11.69 -1.10
N GLY A 227 8.72 -11.07 -1.85
CA GLY A 227 8.59 -11.30 -3.30
C GLY A 227 8.21 -12.75 -3.63
N GLU A 228 8.96 -13.38 -4.53
CA GLU A 228 8.76 -14.79 -4.93
C GLU A 228 8.90 -15.77 -3.76
N ALA A 229 9.69 -15.41 -2.75
CA ALA A 229 9.85 -16.23 -1.55
C ALA A 229 8.59 -16.24 -0.69
N GLY A 230 7.58 -15.39 -0.96
CA GLY A 230 6.31 -15.36 -0.24
C GLY A 230 6.28 -14.36 0.91
N SER A 231 5.69 -14.74 2.04
CA SER A 231 5.57 -13.85 3.20
C SER A 231 5.62 -14.58 4.54
N ILE A 232 5.87 -13.82 5.61
CA ILE A 232 5.70 -14.25 6.99
C ILE A 232 4.66 -13.34 7.65
N ALA A 233 3.62 -13.93 8.26
CA ALA A 233 2.61 -13.20 9.01
C ALA A 233 2.74 -13.54 10.49
N VAL A 234 2.82 -12.53 11.36
CA VAL A 234 3.08 -12.70 12.80
C VAL A 234 2.05 -11.89 13.62
N SER A 235 1.55 -12.50 14.69
CA SER A 235 0.80 -11.85 15.76
C SER A 235 1.43 -12.21 17.12
N GLY A 236 0.87 -11.69 18.21
CA GLY A 236 1.35 -12.03 19.56
C GLY A 236 1.28 -13.53 19.91
N GLN A 237 0.46 -14.32 19.22
CA GLN A 237 0.21 -15.73 19.54
C GLN A 237 0.65 -16.71 18.45
N GLU A 238 0.75 -16.26 17.20
CA GLU A 238 0.87 -17.13 16.04
C GLU A 238 1.87 -16.53 15.04
N ALA A 239 2.59 -17.39 14.32
CA ALA A 239 3.40 -17.01 13.18
C ALA A 239 3.22 -18.04 12.06
N TYR A 240 3.11 -17.55 10.82
CA TYR A 240 2.92 -18.38 9.64
C TYR A 240 3.91 -18.02 8.54
N ARG A 241 4.60 -19.03 8.02
CA ARG A 241 5.34 -18.97 6.77
C ARG A 241 4.39 -19.29 5.61
N VAL A 242 4.31 -18.38 4.65
CA VAL A 242 3.40 -18.48 3.51
C VAL A 242 4.20 -18.62 2.22
N LYS A 243 3.93 -19.68 1.45
CA LYS A 243 4.47 -19.85 0.11
C LYS A 243 3.35 -19.61 -0.92
N PRO A 244 3.53 -18.66 -1.84
CA PRO A 244 2.56 -18.41 -2.90
C PRO A 244 2.59 -19.55 -3.93
N PHE A 245 1.51 -19.68 -4.69
CA PHE A 245 1.51 -20.57 -5.85
C PHE A 245 2.29 -19.96 -7.02
N GLU A 246 2.80 -20.81 -7.90
CA GLU A 246 3.57 -20.37 -9.06
C GLU A 246 2.70 -19.61 -10.09
N ILE A 247 3.30 -18.56 -10.65
CA ILE A 247 2.73 -17.72 -11.71
C ILE A 247 3.82 -17.25 -12.67
N THR A 248 3.42 -16.81 -13.86
CA THR A 248 4.28 -15.96 -14.69
C THR A 248 4.14 -14.51 -14.23
N VAL A 249 5.22 -13.95 -13.68
CA VAL A 249 5.23 -12.55 -13.22
C VAL A 249 5.15 -11.62 -14.43
N LYS A 250 4.21 -10.68 -14.40
CA LYS A 250 4.05 -9.64 -15.42
C LYS A 250 4.36 -8.25 -14.87
N SER A 251 3.94 -7.96 -13.64
CA SER A 251 4.29 -6.70 -12.96
C SER A 251 4.14 -6.85 -11.46
N THR A 252 5.13 -6.44 -10.68
CA THR A 252 5.06 -6.44 -9.21
C THR A 252 4.40 -5.19 -8.63
N VAL A 253 4.02 -4.24 -9.48
CA VAL A 253 3.40 -2.97 -9.09
C VAL A 253 2.03 -3.25 -8.47
N GLY A 254 1.78 -2.67 -7.28
CA GLY A 254 0.51 -2.85 -6.59
C GLY A 254 0.33 -4.20 -5.88
N ALA A 255 1.27 -5.14 -5.99
CA ALA A 255 1.18 -6.43 -5.28
C ALA A 255 1.16 -6.24 -3.76
N GLY A 256 2.06 -5.40 -3.23
CA GLY A 256 2.07 -5.04 -1.81
C GLY A 256 0.81 -4.29 -1.38
N ASP A 257 0.33 -3.36 -2.20
CA ASP A 257 -0.90 -2.60 -1.94
C ASP A 257 -2.13 -3.56 -1.89
N SER A 258 -2.11 -4.60 -2.73
CA SER A 258 -3.16 -5.64 -2.74
C SER A 258 -3.13 -6.52 -1.50
N MET A 259 -1.93 -6.81 -0.96
CA MET A 259 -1.81 -7.45 0.34
C MET A 259 -2.42 -6.59 1.45
N VAL A 260 -2.21 -5.26 1.44
CA VAL A 260 -2.77 -4.35 2.45
C VAL A 260 -4.30 -4.27 2.35
N ALA A 261 -4.85 -4.11 1.14
CA ALA A 261 -6.29 -4.13 0.92
C ALA A 261 -6.92 -5.46 1.39
N CYS A 262 -6.28 -6.59 1.06
CA CYS A 262 -6.75 -7.90 1.45
C CYS A 262 -6.65 -8.15 2.96
N LEU A 263 -5.60 -7.63 3.63
CA LEU A 263 -5.47 -7.63 5.09
C LEU A 263 -6.69 -6.93 5.73
N VAL A 264 -7.01 -5.72 5.29
CA VAL A 264 -8.13 -4.94 5.82
C VAL A 264 -9.46 -5.62 5.54
N HIS A 265 -9.66 -6.14 4.33
CA HIS A 265 -10.84 -6.94 4.00
C HIS A 265 -11.01 -8.14 4.95
N CYS A 266 -9.95 -8.91 5.20
CA CYS A 266 -9.99 -10.05 6.11
C CYS A 266 -10.29 -9.64 7.56
N LEU A 267 -9.73 -8.51 8.01
CA LEU A 267 -9.99 -7.96 9.33
C LEU A 267 -11.45 -7.54 9.51
N LEU A 268 -12.06 -6.90 8.50
CA LEU A 268 -13.49 -6.56 8.49
C LEU A 268 -14.39 -7.80 8.56
N GLN A 269 -13.94 -8.93 8.01
CA GLN A 269 -14.63 -10.21 8.05
C GLN A 269 -14.33 -11.03 9.32
N GLY A 270 -13.54 -10.51 10.26
CA GLY A 270 -13.17 -11.22 11.50
C GLY A 270 -12.33 -12.48 11.28
N LYS A 271 -11.57 -12.56 10.17
CA LYS A 271 -10.71 -13.71 9.87
C LYS A 271 -9.50 -13.78 10.81
N GLY A 272 -9.07 -14.99 11.13
CA GLY A 272 -7.86 -15.25 11.92
C GLY A 272 -6.57 -15.04 11.14
N LEU A 273 -5.41 -15.05 11.82
CA LEU A 273 -4.12 -14.74 11.20
C LEU A 273 -3.77 -15.71 10.07
N ARG A 274 -4.05 -17.01 10.22
CA ARG A 274 -3.80 -18.00 9.16
C ARG A 274 -4.51 -17.67 7.85
N ASP A 275 -5.77 -17.26 7.95
CA ASP A 275 -6.56 -16.87 6.79
C ASP A 275 -6.06 -15.55 6.21
N ILE A 276 -5.78 -14.55 7.05
CA ILE A 276 -5.14 -13.29 6.63
C ILE A 276 -3.86 -13.59 5.83
N ALA A 277 -3.01 -14.49 6.35
CA ALA A 277 -1.75 -14.87 5.71
C ALA A 277 -1.99 -15.48 4.31
N ALA A 278 -2.95 -16.40 4.18
CA ALA A 278 -3.30 -17.01 2.89
C ALA A 278 -3.87 -15.99 1.89
N TRP A 279 -4.85 -15.20 2.33
CA TRP A 279 -5.58 -14.24 1.50
C TRP A 279 -4.70 -13.11 1.00
N THR A 280 -3.84 -12.56 1.87
CA THR A 280 -2.89 -11.51 1.47
C THR A 280 -1.88 -12.01 0.46
N ALA A 281 -1.29 -13.20 0.68
CA ALA A 281 -0.39 -13.82 -0.30
C ALA A 281 -1.09 -14.08 -1.65
N ALA A 282 -2.31 -14.63 -1.64
CA ALA A 282 -3.08 -14.84 -2.87
C ALA A 282 -3.32 -13.52 -3.63
N ALA A 283 -3.72 -12.45 -2.94
CA ALA A 283 -3.96 -11.14 -3.56
C ALA A 283 -2.69 -10.53 -4.16
N GLY A 284 -1.56 -10.62 -3.45
CA GLY A 284 -0.26 -10.17 -3.94
C GLY A 284 0.21 -10.96 -5.16
N THR A 285 0.11 -12.29 -5.12
CA THR A 285 0.47 -13.19 -6.22
C THR A 285 -0.40 -12.94 -7.45
N LEU A 286 -1.73 -12.88 -7.31
CA LEU A 286 -2.62 -12.65 -8.44
C LEU A 286 -2.34 -11.30 -9.11
N THR A 287 -2.15 -10.25 -8.32
CA THR A 287 -1.77 -8.94 -8.84
C THR A 287 -0.43 -8.99 -9.58
N ALA A 288 0.55 -9.73 -9.05
CA ALA A 288 1.85 -9.91 -9.70
C ALA A 288 1.77 -10.57 -11.10
N SER A 289 0.71 -11.33 -11.37
CA SER A 289 0.44 -11.97 -12.66
C SER A 289 -0.23 -11.05 -13.70
N LYS A 290 -0.60 -9.82 -13.31
CA LYS A 290 -1.31 -8.87 -14.18
C LYS A 290 -0.36 -7.85 -14.82
N GLU A 291 -0.81 -7.23 -15.91
CA GLU A 291 -0.02 -6.26 -16.64
C GLU A 291 -0.16 -4.85 -16.05
N GLY A 292 0.99 -4.23 -15.75
CA GLY A 292 1.04 -2.84 -15.32
C GLY A 292 0.38 -2.60 -13.97
N THR A 293 -0.67 -1.78 -13.94
CA THR A 293 -1.38 -1.33 -12.73
C THR A 293 -2.71 -2.05 -12.50
N GLN A 294 -2.96 -3.12 -13.26
CA GLN A 294 -4.11 -4.00 -13.05
C GLN A 294 -3.96 -4.76 -11.73
N LEU A 295 -5.03 -4.79 -10.94
CA LEU A 295 -5.09 -5.46 -9.65
C LEU A 295 -5.89 -6.77 -9.78
N CYS A 296 -5.81 -7.63 -8.77
CA CYS A 296 -6.67 -8.80 -8.69
C CYS A 296 -8.13 -8.43 -8.39
N THR A 297 -9.03 -9.39 -8.54
CA THR A 297 -10.44 -9.28 -8.13
C THR A 297 -10.74 -10.15 -6.92
N LEU A 298 -11.83 -9.87 -6.21
CA LEU A 298 -12.25 -10.69 -5.06
C LEU A 298 -12.52 -12.14 -5.46
N ALA A 299 -13.14 -12.34 -6.63
CA ALA A 299 -13.46 -13.67 -7.15
C ALA A 299 -12.19 -14.48 -7.41
N GLU A 300 -11.15 -13.88 -8.00
CA GLU A 300 -9.87 -14.55 -8.22
C GLU A 300 -9.18 -14.92 -6.90
N VAL A 301 -9.19 -14.03 -5.90
CA VAL A 301 -8.64 -14.33 -4.58
C VAL A 301 -9.37 -15.51 -3.94
N GLN A 302 -10.70 -15.50 -3.95
CA GLN A 302 -11.53 -16.58 -3.43
C GLN A 302 -11.27 -17.92 -4.15
N GLU A 303 -11.15 -17.86 -5.48
CA GLU A 303 -10.88 -19.03 -6.31
C GLU A 303 -9.49 -19.62 -6.03
N HIS A 304 -8.46 -18.80 -5.79
CA HIS A 304 -7.08 -19.28 -5.73
C HIS A 304 -6.46 -19.35 -4.33
N VAL A 305 -7.09 -18.81 -3.29
CA VAL A 305 -6.51 -18.80 -1.93
C VAL A 305 -6.18 -20.20 -1.41
N HIS A 306 -6.94 -21.23 -1.82
CA HIS A 306 -6.69 -22.62 -1.41
C HIS A 306 -5.37 -23.21 -1.98
N ARG A 307 -4.77 -22.55 -2.98
CA ARG A 307 -3.48 -22.93 -3.57
C ARG A 307 -2.29 -22.39 -2.78
N VAL A 308 -2.52 -21.49 -1.82
CA VAL A 308 -1.47 -20.91 -0.99
C VAL A 308 -1.10 -21.89 0.13
N GLU A 309 0.18 -22.19 0.26
CA GLU A 309 0.68 -23.04 1.35
C GLU A 309 0.96 -22.19 2.58
N VAL A 310 0.34 -22.55 3.71
CA VAL A 310 0.51 -21.84 4.99
C VAL A 310 1.01 -22.80 6.04
N HIS A 311 2.24 -22.60 6.49
CA HIS A 311 2.90 -23.42 7.50
C HIS A 311 3.04 -22.64 8.81
N SER A 312 2.62 -23.23 9.93
CA SER A 312 2.92 -22.67 11.24
C SER A 312 4.43 -22.72 11.48
N ILE A 313 4.99 -21.62 11.95
CA ILE A 313 6.38 -21.57 12.42
C ILE A 313 6.38 -21.35 13.93
N GLY A 314 7.37 -21.94 14.61
CA GLY A 314 7.45 -21.93 16.06
C GLY A 314 7.44 -20.52 16.62
N VAL A 315 6.65 -20.31 17.65
CA VAL A 315 6.54 -19.03 18.36
C VAL A 315 6.99 -19.22 19.80
N HIS A 316 8.17 -18.70 20.15
CA HIS A 316 8.56 -18.57 21.56
C HIS A 316 7.71 -17.47 22.21
N PRO A 317 7.22 -17.64 23.46
CA PRO A 317 6.45 -16.58 24.12
C PRO A 317 7.20 -15.25 24.14
N LEU A 318 6.48 -14.15 23.89
CA LEU A 318 6.99 -12.78 24.06
C LEU A 318 7.28 -12.48 25.53
#